data_AF-A0A6A5RDG0-F1
#
_entry.id   AF-A0A6A5RDG0-F1
#
_cell.length_a   1.000
_cell.length_b   1.000
_cell.length_c   1.000
_cell.angle_alpha   90.00
_cell.angle_beta   90.00
_cell.angle_gamma   90.00
#
_symmetry.space_group_name_H-M   'P 1'
#
loop_
_entity.id
_entity.type
_entity.pdbx_description
1 polymer ?
#
loop_
_entity_poly.entity_id
_entity_poly.type
_entity_poly.pdbx_seq_one_letter_code
_entity_poly.pdbx_strand_id
1 'polypeptide(L)'
;MISLQPPTFSTLPPNGNSDGNTTQFCNKVQVLENNSTVTTTSVPCPPTGSADGTQTSEANSAQTGSTGVGKSTQRSVSPSKTPTVSPTEAGSNSTIPTGRKGLEAGPVAGVAIGMLFAGALIAGVIFLFLLRRQKKRRATSTTAHSRQHSSYTERNPAEDDAITGDLSKIRDNIKNHVRTYYHSGPISATNLNEAAIRDIAALTGTSAALIVKTLADSLTRDNALRLIVGSVILPRCTGERSPSLLPNDVAALAASIPASNENNSQSVLFSKWKSVTAVLLQQQYGKQGQDPDRAEAFQDTVASLDSILAPFIKGNVDGRQRRKNLDMILTRAANFAFLLFAQPGTFCFDFASHQGGLTVFPSLVQTVGDRGQPLNPIKALTEKEVVAV
;
A
#
# COMPACT_ATOMS: atom_id res chain seq x y z
N MET A 1 21.87 60.95 15.74
CA MET A 1 22.61 59.67 15.82
C MET A 1 21.96 58.85 16.92
N ILE A 2 21.08 57.93 16.56
CA ILE A 2 20.35 57.06 17.49
C ILE A 2 20.98 55.68 17.35
N SER A 3 21.65 55.24 18.42
CA SER A 3 22.32 53.94 18.50
C SER A 3 21.27 52.86 18.79
N LEU A 4 21.05 51.95 17.83
CA LEU A 4 20.16 50.80 18.00
C LEU A 4 21.02 49.60 18.42
N GLN A 5 20.73 49.09 19.61
CA GLN A 5 21.33 47.87 20.16
C GLN A 5 20.53 46.64 19.69
N PRO A 6 21.16 45.55 19.26
CA PRO A 6 20.44 44.38 18.75
C PRO A 6 19.87 43.52 19.90
N PRO A 7 18.74 42.82 19.69
CA PRO A 7 18.16 41.95 20.70
C PRO A 7 18.94 40.64 20.83
N THR A 8 19.19 40.25 22.08
CA THR A 8 19.76 38.97 22.48
C THR A 8 18.70 37.87 22.42
N PHE A 9 18.94 36.82 21.63
CA PHE A 9 18.15 35.59 21.66
C PHE A 9 18.59 34.73 22.85
N SER A 10 17.68 34.47 23.79
CA SER A 10 17.84 33.46 24.84
C SER A 10 17.44 32.10 24.31
N THR A 11 18.38 31.16 24.36
CA THR A 11 18.21 29.75 24.04
C THR A 11 17.52 29.04 25.21
N LEU A 12 16.32 28.49 24.98
CA LEU A 12 15.67 27.56 25.91
C LEU A 12 16.15 26.12 25.64
N PRO A 13 16.33 25.29 26.69
CA PRO A 13 16.72 23.89 26.54
C PRO A 13 15.55 23.01 26.02
N PRO A 14 15.83 21.86 25.37
CA PRO A 14 14.80 20.98 24.86
C PRO A 14 14.22 20.14 26.00
N ASN A 15 12.91 20.24 26.22
CA ASN A 15 12.19 19.32 27.09
C ASN A 15 11.53 18.24 26.22
N GLY A 16 11.84 16.99 26.54
CA GLY A 16 11.34 15.81 25.86
C GLY A 16 9.93 15.41 26.29
N ASN A 17 9.47 14.33 25.67
CA ASN A 17 8.19 13.62 25.81
C ASN A 17 6.98 14.23 25.12
N SER A 18 6.70 13.72 23.92
CA SER A 18 5.34 13.64 23.37
C SER A 18 5.08 12.24 22.81
N ASP A 19 4.74 11.31 23.72
CA ASP A 19 4.03 10.08 23.35
C ASP A 19 2.55 10.45 23.12
N GLY A 20 2.27 10.94 21.91
CA GLY A 20 0.92 11.24 21.44
C GLY A 20 0.40 10.17 20.49
N ASN A 21 0.09 8.97 21.00
CA ASN A 21 -0.62 7.96 20.22
C ASN A 21 -2.11 8.34 20.10
N THR A 22 -2.43 9.24 19.17
CA THR A 22 -3.82 9.53 18.79
C THR A 22 -4.19 8.58 17.65
N THR A 23 -4.74 7.42 18.02
CA THR A 23 -5.41 6.53 17.08
C THR A 23 -6.71 7.19 16.64
N GLN A 24 -6.73 7.69 15.40
CA GLN A 24 -7.93 8.19 14.75
C GLN A 24 -8.82 6.97 14.42
N PHE A 25 -9.74 6.65 15.33
CA PHE A 25 -10.75 5.62 15.08
C PHE A 25 -11.64 6.07 13.91
N CYS A 26 -11.59 5.33 12.80
CA CYS A 26 -12.70 5.31 11.87
C CYS A 26 -13.89 4.75 12.65
N ASN A 27 -14.88 5.59 12.94
CA ASN A 27 -16.05 5.21 13.72
C ASN A 27 -16.68 3.96 13.12
N LYS A 28 -16.61 2.85 13.86
CA LYS A 28 -17.37 1.64 13.61
C LYS A 28 -18.84 2.02 13.83
N VAL A 29 -19.56 2.31 12.75
CA VAL A 29 -21.02 2.44 12.81
C VAL A 29 -21.57 1.04 13.09
N GLN A 30 -21.66 0.69 14.37
CA GLN A 30 -22.55 -0.36 14.81
C GLN A 30 -23.95 0.23 14.83
N VAL A 31 -24.76 -0.14 13.83
CA VAL A 31 -26.21 0.01 13.92
C VAL A 31 -26.67 -0.97 14.99
N LEU A 32 -26.89 -0.45 16.20
CA LEU A 32 -27.66 -1.11 17.25
C LEU A 32 -28.98 -0.35 17.36
N GLU A 33 -30.01 -0.86 16.69
CA GLU A 33 -31.39 -0.62 17.11
C GLU A 33 -31.54 -1.25 18.50
N ASN A 34 -31.78 -0.43 19.53
CA ASN A 34 -32.94 -0.57 20.41
C ASN A 34 -32.92 0.40 21.61
N ASN A 35 -34.10 0.91 21.88
CA ASN A 35 -34.54 1.84 22.91
C ASN A 35 -34.27 1.34 24.35
N SER A 36 -33.59 2.14 25.19
CA SER A 36 -33.92 2.33 26.61
C SER A 36 -32.94 3.27 27.33
N THR A 37 -33.53 4.16 28.13
CA THR A 37 -32.92 5.20 28.96
C THR A 37 -31.98 4.65 30.03
N VAL A 38 -30.79 5.24 30.22
CA VAL A 38 -29.91 4.95 31.38
C VAL A 38 -29.41 6.24 32.02
N THR A 39 -29.71 6.37 33.31
CA THR A 39 -29.25 7.41 34.25
C THR A 39 -27.81 7.15 34.69
N THR A 40 -26.96 8.18 34.61
CA THR A 40 -25.55 8.15 35.05
C THR A 40 -25.43 8.48 36.53
N THR A 41 -24.87 7.54 37.32
CA THR A 41 -24.42 7.77 38.70
C THR A 41 -22.93 7.48 38.78
N SER A 42 -22.11 8.49 39.07
CA SER A 42 -20.66 8.38 39.21
C SER A 42 -20.25 8.21 40.69
N VAL A 43 -19.41 7.23 40.98
CA VAL A 43 -18.73 7.04 42.28
C VAL A 43 -17.21 7.22 42.09
N PRO A 44 -16.52 8.02 42.93
CA PRO A 44 -15.08 8.25 42.82
C PRO A 44 -14.26 7.25 43.66
N CYS A 45 -13.04 6.92 43.19
CA CYS A 45 -12.05 6.10 43.90
C CYS A 45 -10.88 6.99 44.39
N PRO A 46 -10.25 6.71 45.56
CA PRO A 46 -9.29 7.61 46.21
C PRO A 46 -7.81 7.36 45.82
N PRO A 47 -6.89 8.32 46.13
CA PRO A 47 -5.48 8.23 45.78
C PRO A 47 -4.66 7.42 46.80
N THR A 48 -3.67 6.66 46.32
CA THR A 48 -2.66 6.00 47.18
C THR A 48 -1.31 6.71 47.02
N GLY A 49 -0.75 7.10 48.16
CA GLY A 49 0.44 7.94 48.28
C GLY A 49 1.78 7.21 48.21
N SER A 50 2.80 8.04 48.03
CA SER A 50 4.23 7.74 48.09
C SER A 50 4.68 7.25 49.46
N ALA A 51 5.67 6.34 49.46
CA ALA A 51 6.57 6.15 50.58
C ALA A 51 8.01 5.96 50.07
N ASP A 52 8.90 6.67 50.74
CA ASP A 52 10.33 6.84 50.57
C ASP A 52 11.11 5.66 51.17
N GLY A 53 12.36 5.42 50.76
CA GLY A 53 13.15 4.29 51.26
C GLY A 53 14.52 4.06 50.61
N THR A 54 15.48 4.91 50.98
CA THR A 54 16.95 4.86 50.83
C THR A 54 17.63 3.50 51.04
N GLN A 55 18.63 3.14 50.21
CA GLN A 55 19.96 2.71 50.68
C GLN A 55 21.07 2.73 49.62
N THR A 56 22.17 3.33 50.04
CA THR A 56 23.48 3.58 49.43
C THR A 56 24.37 2.32 49.42
N SER A 57 25.25 2.18 48.44
CA SER A 57 26.64 1.71 48.63
C SER A 57 27.47 1.86 47.34
N GLU A 58 28.49 2.71 47.42
CA GLU A 58 29.56 2.94 46.45
C GLU A 58 30.90 2.33 46.92
N ALA A 59 31.86 2.33 45.98
CA ALA A 59 33.33 2.12 46.08
C ALA A 59 33.81 0.66 45.99
N ASN A 60 34.90 0.27 45.29
CA ASN A 60 36.04 0.96 44.65
C ASN A 60 36.74 -0.13 43.75
N SER A 61 37.23 0.11 42.53
CA SER A 61 38.53 0.68 42.10
C SER A 61 39.55 -0.35 41.54
N ALA A 62 40.45 0.18 40.68
CA ALA A 62 41.68 -0.36 40.06
C ALA A 62 41.54 -1.37 38.89
N GLN A 63 41.85 -1.02 37.63
CA GLN A 63 43.14 -0.68 37.01
C GLN A 63 44.08 -1.89 36.83
N THR A 64 44.39 -2.25 35.56
CA THR A 64 45.74 -2.54 35.01
C THR A 64 45.61 -2.94 33.53
N GLY A 65 46.44 -2.36 32.67
CA GLY A 65 46.44 -2.59 31.23
C GLY A 65 47.36 -3.70 30.74
N SER A 66 47.35 -3.95 29.42
CA SER A 66 48.53 -4.36 28.64
C SER A 66 48.21 -4.38 27.14
N THR A 67 48.94 -3.54 26.41
CA THR A 67 49.68 -3.79 25.17
C THR A 67 49.48 -5.12 24.42
N GLY A 68 49.29 -5.01 23.10
CA GLY A 68 49.39 -6.11 22.14
C GLY A 68 49.39 -5.62 20.69
N VAL A 69 50.53 -5.08 20.24
CA VAL A 69 50.83 -4.80 18.83
C VAL A 69 51.01 -6.12 18.08
N GLY A 70 50.31 -6.29 16.94
CA GLY A 70 50.46 -7.43 16.03
C GLY A 70 50.26 -6.99 14.58
N LYS A 71 51.31 -7.15 13.78
CA LYS A 71 51.53 -6.64 12.42
C LYS A 71 51.43 -7.78 11.41
N SER A 72 51.04 -7.46 10.16
CA SER A 72 51.15 -8.28 8.93
C SER A 72 50.10 -9.42 8.81
N THR A 73 49.41 -9.66 7.69
CA THR A 73 49.98 -9.94 6.36
C THR A 73 48.96 -9.68 5.24
N GLN A 74 49.34 -8.86 4.27
CA GLN A 74 48.75 -8.82 2.92
C GLN A 74 49.06 -10.12 2.18
N ARG A 75 48.05 -10.73 1.55
CA ARG A 75 48.28 -11.73 0.50
C ARG A 75 47.63 -11.27 -0.80
N SER A 76 48.51 -11.03 -1.75
CA SER A 76 48.27 -10.80 -3.17
C SER A 76 47.51 -11.97 -3.81
N VAL A 77 46.52 -11.66 -4.64
CA VAL A 77 45.95 -12.58 -5.61
C VAL A 77 45.87 -11.85 -6.95
N SER A 78 46.71 -12.28 -7.90
CA SER A 78 46.73 -11.84 -9.29
C SER A 78 45.87 -12.76 -10.17
N PRO A 79 45.49 -12.31 -11.39
CA PRO A 79 44.28 -12.75 -12.08
C PRO A 79 44.50 -14.04 -12.90
N SER A 80 43.47 -14.90 -12.91
CA SER A 80 43.42 -16.09 -13.76
C SER A 80 42.83 -15.77 -15.13
N LYS A 81 43.41 -16.44 -16.13
CA LYS A 81 43.34 -16.18 -17.56
C LYS A 81 42.04 -16.68 -18.20
N THR A 82 41.56 -15.90 -19.15
CA THR A 82 40.62 -16.23 -20.23
C THR A 82 41.08 -17.45 -21.04
N PRO A 83 40.16 -18.31 -21.49
CA PRO A 83 40.34 -19.04 -22.74
C PRO A 83 39.41 -18.49 -23.82
N THR A 84 40.06 -17.90 -24.82
CA THR A 84 39.56 -17.62 -26.17
C THR A 84 39.27 -18.93 -26.89
N VAL A 85 38.08 -19.07 -27.47
CA VAL A 85 37.72 -20.20 -28.36
C VAL A 85 37.58 -19.65 -29.78
N SER A 86 38.46 -20.10 -30.66
CA SER A 86 38.44 -19.84 -32.11
C SER A 86 37.52 -20.82 -32.83
N PRO A 87 36.89 -20.44 -33.96
CA PRO A 87 36.12 -21.35 -34.79
C PRO A 87 37.03 -22.12 -35.76
N THR A 88 36.82 -23.44 -35.82
CA THR A 88 37.45 -24.35 -36.79
C THR A 88 36.56 -24.46 -38.03
N GLU A 89 37.11 -24.07 -39.17
CA GLU A 89 36.63 -24.47 -40.51
C GLU A 89 37.27 -25.82 -40.90
N ALA A 90 36.45 -26.74 -41.43
CA ALA A 90 36.82 -27.67 -42.49
C ALA A 90 35.53 -28.31 -43.04
N GLY A 91 35.26 -28.08 -44.31
CA GLY A 91 34.08 -28.57 -45.01
C GLY A 91 34.21 -30.00 -45.54
N SER A 92 33.10 -30.52 -46.08
CA SER A 92 33.02 -31.20 -47.38
C SER A 92 31.59 -31.69 -47.66
N ASN A 93 31.05 -31.22 -48.79
CA ASN A 93 30.17 -31.89 -49.76
C ASN A 93 28.87 -32.58 -49.31
N SER A 94 27.72 -32.10 -49.84
CA SER A 94 26.83 -32.93 -50.70
C SER A 94 25.63 -32.13 -51.27
N THR A 95 25.57 -32.13 -52.61
CA THR A 95 24.37 -32.25 -53.46
C THR A 95 23.29 -31.15 -53.48
N ILE A 96 23.31 -30.41 -54.59
CA ILE A 96 22.23 -29.59 -55.14
C ILE A 96 21.17 -30.51 -55.79
N PRO A 97 19.88 -30.39 -55.46
CA PRO A 97 18.80 -30.74 -56.38
C PRO A 97 18.18 -29.46 -56.95
N THR A 98 18.46 -29.22 -58.23
CA THR A 98 17.75 -28.29 -59.10
C THR A 98 16.32 -28.80 -59.31
N GLY A 99 15.37 -28.23 -58.56
CA GLY A 99 13.95 -28.53 -58.70
C GLY A 99 13.10 -27.26 -58.74
N ARG A 100 13.12 -26.55 -59.88
CA ARG A 100 12.12 -25.50 -60.15
C ARG A 100 10.78 -26.18 -60.43
N LYS A 101 9.84 -26.12 -59.48
CA LYS A 101 8.42 -26.31 -59.75
C LYS A 101 7.74 -24.96 -59.70
N GLY A 102 7.36 -24.47 -60.89
CA GLY A 102 6.51 -23.30 -61.05
C GLY A 102 5.14 -23.57 -60.44
N LEU A 103 4.66 -22.62 -59.64
CA LEU A 103 3.30 -22.61 -59.12
C LEU A 103 2.39 -22.07 -60.23
N GLU A 104 1.37 -22.85 -60.60
CA GLU A 104 0.38 -22.46 -61.59
C GLU A 104 -0.32 -21.15 -61.19
N ALA A 105 -0.38 -20.21 -62.13
CA ALA A 105 -0.84 -18.84 -61.98
C ALA A 105 -2.36 -18.68 -61.79
N GLY A 106 -3.10 -19.76 -61.52
CA GLY A 106 -4.56 -19.76 -61.43
C GLY A 106 -5.13 -19.30 -60.07
N PRO A 107 -4.63 -19.80 -58.91
CA PRO A 107 -5.23 -19.46 -57.61
C PRO A 107 -4.70 -18.18 -56.94
N VAL A 108 -3.52 -17.68 -57.34
CA VAL A 108 -2.84 -16.57 -56.67
C VAL A 108 -3.55 -15.21 -56.89
N ALA A 109 -4.31 -15.07 -57.98
CA ALA A 109 -5.07 -13.85 -58.26
C ALA A 109 -6.29 -13.65 -57.32
N GLY A 110 -6.80 -14.71 -56.67
CA GLY A 110 -7.95 -14.63 -55.76
C GLY A 110 -7.61 -14.17 -54.34
N VAL A 111 -6.37 -14.41 -53.88
CA VAL A 111 -5.95 -14.08 -52.50
C VAL A 111 -5.78 -12.58 -52.31
N ALA A 112 -5.33 -11.85 -53.34
CA ALA A 112 -5.13 -10.41 -53.28
C ALA A 112 -6.46 -9.64 -53.09
N ILE A 113 -7.52 -10.09 -53.78
CA ILE A 113 -8.85 -9.45 -53.69
C ILE A 113 -9.48 -9.76 -52.32
N GLY A 114 -9.36 -10.99 -51.83
CA GLY A 114 -9.90 -11.38 -50.51
C GLY A 114 -9.27 -10.62 -49.33
N MET A 115 -7.97 -10.37 -49.37
CA MET A 115 -7.25 -9.61 -48.33
C MET A 115 -7.70 -8.15 -48.24
N LEU A 116 -8.09 -7.53 -49.36
CA LEU A 116 -8.53 -6.14 -49.37
C LEU A 116 -9.87 -5.98 -48.64
N PHE A 117 -10.82 -6.90 -48.86
CA PHE A 117 -12.11 -6.88 -48.16
C PHE A 117 -11.98 -7.23 -46.68
N ALA A 118 -11.15 -8.23 -46.32
CA ALA A 118 -10.91 -8.58 -44.92
C ALA A 118 -10.23 -7.44 -44.15
N GLY A 119 -9.22 -6.79 -44.76
CA GLY A 119 -8.53 -5.64 -44.18
C GLY A 119 -9.45 -4.43 -44.01
N ALA A 120 -10.28 -4.11 -45.01
CA ALA A 120 -11.23 -3.01 -44.94
C ALA A 120 -12.31 -3.22 -43.87
N LEU A 121 -12.76 -4.46 -43.67
CA LEU A 121 -13.76 -4.79 -42.64
C LEU A 121 -13.19 -4.61 -41.23
N ILE A 122 -11.96 -5.08 -40.99
CA ILE A 122 -11.27 -4.91 -39.70
C ILE A 122 -10.98 -3.42 -39.42
N ALA A 123 -10.46 -2.70 -40.42
CA ALA A 123 -10.20 -1.26 -40.30
C ALA A 123 -11.50 -0.46 -40.05
N GLY A 124 -12.59 -0.84 -40.73
CA GLY A 124 -13.92 -0.27 -40.54
C GLY A 124 -14.44 -0.48 -39.11
N VAL A 125 -14.31 -1.69 -38.55
CA VAL A 125 -14.74 -1.98 -37.17
C VAL A 125 -13.92 -1.18 -36.15
N ILE A 126 -12.59 -1.11 -36.33
CA ILE A 126 -11.72 -0.33 -35.45
C ILE A 126 -12.07 1.17 -35.54
N PHE A 127 -12.25 1.70 -36.75
CA PHE A 127 -12.61 3.09 -36.97
C PHE A 127 -13.97 3.44 -36.37
N LEU A 128 -14.97 2.56 -36.52
CA LEU A 128 -16.31 2.74 -35.95
C LEU A 128 -16.29 2.67 -34.41
N PHE A 129 -15.44 1.81 -33.84
CA PHE A 129 -15.22 1.75 -32.39
C PHE A 129 -14.56 3.04 -31.85
N LEU A 130 -13.57 3.59 -32.57
CA LEU A 130 -12.94 4.87 -32.24
C LEU A 130 -13.91 6.05 -32.37
N LEU A 131 -14.75 6.08 -33.41
CA LEU A 131 -15.78 7.11 -33.58
C LEU A 131 -16.88 7.02 -32.54
N ARG A 132 -17.31 5.82 -32.12
CA ARG A 132 -18.24 5.66 -30.99
C ARG A 132 -17.63 6.16 -29.68
N ARG A 133 -16.32 5.96 -29.49
CA ARG A 133 -15.59 6.49 -28.34
C ARG A 133 -15.47 8.02 -28.38
N GLN A 134 -15.38 8.61 -29.58
CA GLN A 134 -15.37 10.07 -29.76
C GLN A 134 -16.77 10.70 -29.66
N LYS A 135 -17.83 10.03 -30.11
CA LYS A 135 -19.20 10.56 -30.05
C LYS A 135 -19.72 10.65 -28.61
N LYS A 136 -19.28 9.77 -27.71
CA LYS A 136 -19.51 9.91 -26.25
C LYS A 136 -18.81 11.14 -25.64
N ARG A 137 -17.82 11.74 -26.31
CA ARG A 137 -17.15 12.97 -25.87
C ARG A 137 -17.80 14.26 -26.40
N ARG A 138 -18.77 14.18 -27.33
CA ARG A 138 -19.38 15.35 -27.98
C ARG A 138 -20.82 15.65 -27.55
N ALA A 139 -21.36 14.93 -26.56
CA ALA A 139 -22.71 15.18 -26.04
C ALA A 139 -22.76 16.12 -24.81
N THR A 140 -21.64 16.77 -24.43
CA THR A 140 -21.57 17.64 -23.24
C THR A 140 -21.09 19.05 -23.57
N SER A 141 -21.56 19.62 -24.67
CA SER A 141 -21.21 21.00 -25.05
C SER A 141 -22.39 21.73 -25.70
N THR A 142 -23.57 21.64 -25.10
CA THR A 142 -24.71 22.50 -25.48
C THR A 142 -25.63 22.78 -24.30
N THR A 143 -25.07 23.33 -23.22
CA THR A 143 -25.83 24.17 -22.26
C THR A 143 -24.87 25.14 -21.59
N ALA A 144 -24.31 26.06 -22.38
CA ALA A 144 -23.56 27.19 -21.87
C ALA A 144 -24.52 28.37 -21.73
N HIS A 145 -24.96 28.67 -20.51
CA HIS A 145 -25.18 30.03 -19.99
C HIS A 145 -25.63 29.94 -18.51
N SER A 146 -24.65 29.83 -17.60
CA SER A 146 -24.57 30.58 -16.33
C SER A 146 -23.51 29.94 -15.41
N ARG A 147 -22.71 30.80 -14.78
CA ARG A 147 -21.58 30.53 -13.85
C ARG A 147 -20.21 30.24 -14.49
N GLN A 148 -19.66 31.26 -15.14
CA GLN A 148 -18.23 31.53 -15.06
C GLN A 148 -17.88 31.97 -13.62
N HIS A 149 -17.25 31.10 -12.84
CA HIS A 149 -16.21 31.49 -11.88
C HIS A 149 -15.47 30.22 -11.42
N SER A 150 -14.15 30.22 -11.62
CA SER A 150 -13.17 29.20 -11.20
C SER A 150 -12.97 27.96 -12.11
N SER A 151 -12.40 28.17 -13.29
CA SER A 151 -11.93 27.10 -14.20
C SER A 151 -10.43 26.80 -14.08
N TYR A 152 -9.81 27.11 -12.94
CA TYR A 152 -8.41 26.77 -12.70
C TYR A 152 -8.37 25.76 -11.55
N THR A 153 -7.81 24.57 -11.81
CA THR A 153 -7.40 23.54 -10.83
C THR A 153 -8.44 22.54 -10.27
N GLU A 154 -9.43 22.08 -11.05
CA GLU A 154 -10.17 20.86 -10.64
C GLU A 154 -9.73 19.67 -11.50
N ARG A 155 -8.85 18.82 -10.95
CA ARG A 155 -8.57 17.51 -11.55
C ARG A 155 -9.87 16.71 -11.48
N ASN A 156 -10.33 16.18 -12.61
CA ASN A 156 -11.45 15.24 -12.57
C ASN A 156 -11.07 14.06 -11.66
N PRO A 157 -11.98 13.64 -10.76
CA PRO A 157 -11.79 12.43 -9.97
C PRO A 157 -11.40 11.26 -10.86
N ALA A 158 -10.53 10.39 -10.35
CA ALA A 158 -10.22 9.15 -11.02
C ALA A 158 -11.50 8.31 -11.14
N GLU A 159 -11.69 7.68 -12.29
CA GLU A 159 -12.80 6.75 -12.48
C GLU A 159 -12.66 5.56 -11.52
N ASP A 160 -13.78 5.02 -11.04
CA ASP A 160 -13.80 3.87 -10.13
C ASP A 160 -12.98 2.69 -10.68
N ASP A 161 -13.01 2.45 -12.00
CA ASP A 161 -12.23 1.41 -12.69
C ASP A 161 -10.72 1.59 -12.53
N ALA A 162 -10.24 2.83 -12.47
CA ALA A 162 -8.82 3.11 -12.25
C ALA A 162 -8.41 2.79 -10.80
N ILE A 163 -9.25 3.16 -9.84
CA ILE A 163 -9.02 2.90 -8.41
C ILE A 163 -9.08 1.39 -8.13
N THR A 164 -10.16 0.74 -8.54
CA THR A 164 -10.37 -0.71 -8.35
C THR A 164 -9.34 -1.54 -9.12
N GLY A 165 -8.91 -1.07 -10.29
CA GLY A 165 -7.84 -1.68 -11.07
C GLY A 165 -6.46 -1.62 -10.38
N ASP A 166 -6.11 -0.51 -9.73
CA ASP A 166 -4.85 -0.42 -8.98
C ASP A 166 -4.89 -1.22 -7.67
N LEU A 167 -6.03 -1.26 -6.97
CA LEU A 167 -6.23 -2.12 -5.81
C LEU A 167 -6.13 -3.62 -6.18
N SER A 168 -6.72 -4.02 -7.30
CA SER A 168 -6.64 -5.41 -7.79
C SER A 168 -5.19 -5.84 -8.04
N LYS A 169 -4.34 -4.96 -8.57
CA LYS A 169 -2.91 -5.25 -8.75
C LYS A 169 -2.20 -5.42 -7.40
N ILE A 170 -2.57 -4.66 -6.37
CA ILE A 170 -2.02 -4.85 -5.01
C ILE A 170 -2.43 -6.22 -4.47
N ARG A 171 -3.73 -6.56 -4.55
CA ARG A 171 -4.25 -7.89 -4.17
C ARG A 171 -3.47 -9.02 -4.84
N ASP A 172 -3.27 -8.93 -6.15
CA ASP A 172 -2.60 -9.97 -6.92
C ASP A 172 -1.11 -10.07 -6.57
N ASN A 173 -0.43 -8.94 -6.32
CA ASN A 173 0.95 -8.97 -5.84
C ASN A 173 1.07 -9.58 -4.44
N ILE A 174 0.13 -9.28 -3.53
CA ILE A 174 0.08 -9.91 -2.19
C ILE A 174 -0.10 -11.42 -2.32
N LYS A 175 -1.06 -11.85 -3.14
CA LYS A 175 -1.30 -13.28 -3.41
C LYS A 175 -0.05 -13.97 -3.96
N ASN A 176 0.61 -13.36 -4.95
CA ASN A 176 1.84 -13.91 -5.54
C ASN A 176 3.01 -13.92 -4.54
N HIS A 177 3.12 -12.89 -3.70
CA HIS A 177 4.12 -12.81 -2.64
C HIS A 177 3.95 -13.94 -1.62
N VAL A 178 2.71 -14.14 -1.13
CA VAL A 178 2.39 -15.20 -0.17
C VAL A 178 2.78 -16.57 -0.73
N ARG A 179 2.34 -16.88 -1.96
CA ARG A 179 2.62 -18.15 -2.63
C ARG A 179 4.10 -18.41 -2.88
N THR A 180 4.84 -17.35 -3.19
CA THR A 180 6.25 -17.46 -3.56
C THR A 180 7.14 -17.66 -2.33
N TYR A 181 6.91 -16.87 -1.26
CA TYR A 181 7.89 -16.71 -0.18
C TYR A 181 7.53 -17.43 1.13
N TYR A 182 6.32 -17.97 1.30
CA TYR A 182 5.89 -18.62 2.53
C TYR A 182 5.41 -20.06 2.30
N HIS A 183 5.66 -20.94 3.26
CA HIS A 183 5.34 -22.36 3.14
C HIS A 183 3.96 -22.70 3.72
N SER A 184 3.42 -23.82 3.22
CA SER A 184 2.25 -24.49 3.81
C SER A 184 2.61 -25.72 4.65
N GLY A 185 3.88 -25.87 5.04
CA GLY A 185 4.32 -26.92 5.98
C GLY A 185 3.74 -26.77 7.39
N PRO A 186 3.77 -27.83 8.23
CA PRO A 186 3.30 -27.78 9.61
C PRO A 186 4.05 -26.72 10.44
N ILE A 187 3.34 -26.05 11.35
CA ILE A 187 3.89 -25.04 12.26
C ILE A 187 3.34 -25.29 13.66
N SER A 188 4.20 -25.15 14.68
CA SER A 188 3.76 -25.17 16.08
C SER A 188 3.05 -23.86 16.43
N ALA A 189 1.89 -23.93 17.07
CA ALA A 189 1.14 -22.76 17.54
C ALA A 189 1.94 -21.88 18.52
N THR A 190 2.93 -22.45 19.21
CA THR A 190 3.83 -21.73 20.12
C THR A 190 4.73 -20.72 19.41
N ASN A 191 4.87 -20.80 18.09
CA ASN A 191 5.72 -19.90 17.30
C ASN A 191 4.96 -18.65 16.83
N LEU A 192 3.66 -18.54 17.14
CA LEU A 192 2.83 -17.44 16.67
C LEU A 192 2.88 -16.27 17.64
N ASN A 193 3.02 -15.06 17.09
CA ASN A 193 2.91 -13.83 17.86
C ASN A 193 1.44 -13.54 18.18
N GLU A 194 0.97 -14.05 19.32
CA GLU A 194 -0.44 -13.96 19.71
C GLU A 194 -0.92 -12.52 19.89
N ALA A 195 -0.07 -11.63 20.42
CA ALA A 195 -0.41 -10.22 20.59
C ALA A 195 -0.69 -9.54 19.24
N ALA A 196 0.21 -9.71 18.27
CA ALA A 196 0.02 -9.16 16.94
C ALA A 196 -1.19 -9.77 16.22
N ILE A 197 -1.48 -11.05 16.43
CA ILE A 197 -2.69 -11.70 15.88
C ILE A 197 -3.96 -11.11 16.49
N ARG A 198 -3.97 -10.80 17.79
CA ARG A 198 -5.11 -10.12 18.44
C ARG A 198 -5.33 -8.72 17.85
N ASP A 199 -4.28 -7.98 17.54
CA ASP A 199 -4.41 -6.67 16.88
C ASP A 199 -5.03 -6.80 15.48
N ILE A 200 -4.60 -7.79 14.69
CA ILE A 200 -5.21 -8.07 13.39
C ILE A 200 -6.67 -8.51 13.54
N ALA A 201 -6.97 -9.33 14.56
CA ALA A 201 -8.33 -9.77 14.84
C ALA A 201 -9.26 -8.59 15.15
N ALA A 202 -8.82 -7.67 16.01
CA ALA A 202 -9.56 -6.45 16.35
C ALA A 202 -9.80 -5.57 15.13
N LEU A 203 -8.76 -5.34 14.30
CA LEU A 203 -8.84 -4.55 13.08
C LEU A 203 -9.81 -5.14 12.06
N THR A 204 -9.79 -6.47 11.90
CA THR A 204 -10.57 -7.17 10.89
C THR A 204 -11.97 -7.55 11.35
N GLY A 205 -12.28 -7.32 12.64
CA GLY A 205 -13.55 -7.73 13.25
C GLY A 205 -13.74 -9.24 13.29
N THR A 206 -12.66 -10.01 13.31
CA THR A 206 -12.67 -11.48 13.39
C THR A 206 -12.13 -11.97 14.73
N SER A 207 -12.20 -13.27 15.00
CA SER A 207 -11.62 -13.84 16.22
C SER A 207 -10.15 -14.22 16.02
N ALA A 208 -9.31 -13.89 17.02
CA ALA A 208 -7.91 -14.31 17.01
C ALA A 208 -7.77 -15.83 16.92
N ALA A 209 -8.65 -16.57 17.60
CA ALA A 209 -8.72 -18.02 17.53
C ALA A 209 -8.98 -18.54 16.11
N LEU A 210 -9.86 -17.90 15.33
CA LEU A 210 -10.08 -18.26 13.94
C LEU A 210 -8.83 -18.01 13.09
N ILE A 211 -8.15 -16.87 13.27
CA ILE A 211 -6.90 -16.59 12.55
C ILE A 211 -5.84 -17.65 12.88
N VAL A 212 -5.65 -17.98 14.17
CA VAL A 212 -4.71 -19.02 14.62
C VAL A 212 -5.06 -20.37 14.01
N LYS A 213 -6.34 -20.78 14.07
CA LYS A 213 -6.84 -22.02 13.43
C LYS A 213 -6.49 -22.05 11.94
N THR A 214 -6.75 -20.95 11.24
CA THR A 214 -6.51 -20.82 9.80
C THR A 214 -5.02 -20.86 9.45
N LEU A 215 -4.17 -20.27 10.28
CA LEU A 215 -2.70 -20.30 10.13
C LEU A 215 -2.12 -21.69 10.43
N ALA A 216 -2.74 -22.46 11.33
CA ALA A 216 -2.30 -23.81 11.68
C ALA A 216 -2.64 -24.83 10.58
N ASP A 217 -3.73 -24.63 9.84
CA ASP A 217 -4.14 -25.52 8.74
C ASP A 217 -3.45 -25.16 7.41
N SER A 218 -2.78 -26.14 6.80
CA SER A 218 -2.09 -26.01 5.51
C SER A 218 -2.98 -25.63 4.33
N LEU A 219 -4.26 -26.00 4.34
CA LEU A 219 -5.20 -25.71 3.25
C LEU A 219 -5.68 -24.26 3.28
N THR A 220 -5.78 -23.69 4.48
CA THR A 220 -6.32 -22.34 4.67
C THR A 220 -5.25 -21.29 4.95
N ARG A 221 -4.02 -21.71 5.26
CA ARG A 221 -2.91 -20.82 5.61
C ARG A 221 -2.62 -19.74 4.57
N ASP A 222 -2.69 -20.06 3.27
CA ASP A 222 -2.51 -19.05 2.20
C ASP A 222 -3.48 -17.87 2.38
N ASN A 223 -4.74 -18.16 2.72
CA ASN A 223 -5.77 -17.16 2.95
C ASN A 223 -5.47 -16.31 4.20
N ALA A 224 -5.03 -16.94 5.30
CA ALA A 224 -4.65 -16.21 6.52
C ALA A 224 -3.42 -15.31 6.31
N LEU A 225 -2.41 -15.79 5.59
CA LEU A 225 -1.22 -14.99 5.28
C LEU A 225 -1.57 -13.80 4.38
N ARG A 226 -2.45 -13.99 3.38
CA ARG A 226 -2.97 -12.91 2.53
C ARG A 226 -3.75 -11.87 3.35
N LEU A 227 -4.61 -12.31 4.28
CA LEU A 227 -5.29 -11.43 5.22
C LEU A 227 -4.30 -10.61 6.03
N ILE A 228 -3.30 -11.24 6.65
CA ILE A 228 -2.30 -10.54 7.48
C ILE A 228 -1.58 -9.48 6.65
N VAL A 229 -1.03 -9.85 5.49
CA VAL A 229 -0.33 -8.87 4.63
C VAL A 229 -1.26 -7.72 4.22
N GLY A 230 -2.50 -8.01 3.83
CA GLY A 230 -3.50 -7.00 3.47
C GLY A 230 -3.86 -6.08 4.63
N SER A 231 -4.16 -6.62 5.81
CA SER A 231 -4.54 -5.88 7.02
C SER A 231 -3.42 -5.01 7.59
N VAL A 232 -2.16 -5.34 7.29
CA VAL A 232 -1.01 -4.55 7.70
C VAL A 232 -0.76 -3.42 6.68
N ILE A 233 -0.86 -3.68 5.38
CA ILE A 233 -0.54 -2.68 4.34
C ILE A 233 -1.69 -1.72 4.03
N LEU A 234 -2.91 -2.23 3.83
CA LEU A 234 -4.00 -1.47 3.24
C LEU A 234 -4.50 -0.31 4.13
N PRO A 235 -4.73 -0.47 5.45
CA PRO A 235 -5.15 0.66 6.29
C PRO A 235 -4.15 1.83 6.34
N ARG A 236 -2.87 1.56 6.06
CA ARG A 236 -1.85 2.62 5.96
C ARG A 236 -2.00 3.47 4.70
N CYS A 237 -2.73 2.99 3.68
CA CYS A 237 -3.01 3.75 2.46
C CYS A 237 -4.06 4.85 2.67
N THR A 238 -4.93 4.70 3.67
CA THR A 238 -6.00 5.65 3.99
C THR A 238 -5.67 6.53 5.20
N GLY A 239 -4.52 6.32 5.83
CA GLY A 239 -4.11 7.02 7.06
C GLY A 239 -4.74 6.50 8.34
N GLU A 240 -5.49 5.39 8.28
CA GLU A 240 -6.12 4.76 9.45
C GLU A 240 -5.11 4.12 10.41
N ARG A 241 -3.88 3.88 9.96
CA ARG A 241 -2.83 3.26 10.74
C ARG A 241 -1.48 3.92 10.51
N SER A 242 -0.70 4.03 11.58
CA SER A 242 0.67 4.53 11.55
C SER A 242 1.71 3.40 11.36
N PRO A 243 2.85 3.69 10.70
CA PRO A 243 3.06 4.87 9.86
C PRO A 243 2.14 4.84 8.62
N SER A 244 1.79 6.03 8.11
CA SER A 244 1.03 6.17 6.87
C SER A 244 1.89 5.79 5.66
N LEU A 245 1.27 5.32 4.58
CA LEU A 245 1.92 5.18 3.27
C LEU A 245 1.72 6.41 2.38
N LEU A 246 1.05 7.45 2.88
CA LEU A 246 1.11 8.79 2.31
C LEU A 246 2.47 9.44 2.61
N PRO A 247 2.92 10.38 1.78
CA PRO A 247 4.10 11.19 2.10
C PRO A 247 3.97 11.83 3.48
N ASN A 248 5.06 11.80 4.26
CA ASN A 248 5.05 12.18 5.68
C ASN A 248 4.47 13.58 5.92
N ASP A 249 4.87 14.57 5.13
CA ASP A 249 4.35 15.94 5.23
C ASP A 249 2.84 16.01 5.03
N VAL A 250 2.33 15.23 4.07
CA VAL A 250 0.90 15.17 3.74
C VAL A 250 0.12 14.48 4.86
N ALA A 251 0.67 13.37 5.38
CA ALA A 251 0.07 12.64 6.50
C ALA A 251 0.03 13.50 7.77
N ALA A 252 1.13 14.17 8.11
CA ALA A 252 1.24 15.06 9.26
C ALA A 252 0.27 16.24 9.16
N LEU A 253 0.21 16.88 7.98
CA LEU A 253 -0.72 17.99 7.75
C LEU A 253 -2.18 17.52 7.81
N ALA A 254 -2.52 16.38 7.20
CA ALA A 254 -3.86 15.79 7.29
C ALA A 254 -4.26 15.50 8.75
N ALA A 255 -3.35 14.95 9.56
CA ALA A 255 -3.60 14.65 10.97
C ALA A 255 -3.77 15.92 11.83
N SER A 256 -3.15 17.04 11.43
CA SER A 256 -3.31 18.33 12.12
C SER A 256 -4.65 19.02 11.84
N ILE A 257 -5.36 18.61 10.78
CA ILE A 257 -6.68 19.14 10.46
C ILE A 257 -7.71 18.44 11.36
N PRO A 258 -8.47 19.18 12.19
CA PRO A 258 -9.45 18.58 13.08
C PRO A 258 -10.43 17.70 12.31
N ALA A 259 -10.59 16.45 12.75
CA ALA A 259 -11.66 15.60 12.27
C ALA A 259 -12.99 16.24 12.67
N SER A 260 -13.79 16.66 11.68
CA SER A 260 -15.03 17.37 11.94
C SER A 260 -16.06 16.42 12.55
N ASN A 261 -16.51 16.70 13.76
CA ASN A 261 -17.75 16.14 14.28
C ASN A 261 -18.89 16.69 13.39
N GLU A 262 -19.38 15.86 12.46
CA GLU A 262 -20.67 15.98 11.74
C GLU A 262 -20.93 17.22 10.86
N ASN A 263 -20.05 18.22 10.81
CA ASN A 263 -20.27 19.42 10.02
C ASN A 263 -19.87 19.20 8.54
N ASN A 264 -20.87 18.96 7.67
CA ASN A 264 -20.71 18.79 6.23
C ASN A 264 -19.81 19.85 5.57
N SER A 265 -19.80 21.09 6.07
CA SER A 265 -18.95 22.16 5.50
C SER A 265 -17.45 21.89 5.66
N GLN A 266 -17.02 21.30 6.78
CA GLN A 266 -15.61 20.96 7.00
C GLN A 266 -15.18 19.78 6.12
N SER A 267 -16.05 18.78 5.94
CA SER A 267 -15.78 17.66 5.01
C SER A 267 -15.58 18.15 3.57
N VAL A 268 -16.42 19.09 3.11
CA VAL A 268 -16.27 19.75 1.80
C VAL A 268 -14.93 20.49 1.68
N LEU A 269 -14.55 21.26 2.70
CA LEU A 269 -13.28 21.99 2.71
C LEU A 269 -12.08 21.05 2.73
N PHE A 270 -12.15 19.97 3.49
CA PHE A 270 -11.10 18.95 3.54
C PHE A 270 -10.94 18.25 2.18
N SER A 271 -12.05 17.85 1.54
CA SER A 271 -12.03 17.27 0.19
C SER A 271 -11.40 18.19 -0.85
N LYS A 272 -11.69 19.50 -0.78
CA LYS A 272 -11.06 20.51 -1.64
C LYS A 272 -9.58 20.67 -1.35
N TRP A 273 -9.22 20.78 -0.07
CA TRP A 273 -7.82 20.86 0.36
C TRP A 273 -7.00 19.67 -0.13
N LYS A 274 -7.49 18.44 0.02
CA LYS A 274 -6.85 17.23 -0.49
C LYS A 274 -6.61 17.32 -2.00
N SER A 275 -7.66 17.67 -2.75
CA SER A 275 -7.62 17.73 -4.22
C SER A 275 -6.61 18.77 -4.72
N VAL A 276 -6.62 19.98 -4.15
CA VAL A 276 -5.67 21.05 -4.50
C VAL A 276 -4.24 20.67 -4.11
N THR A 277 -4.04 20.17 -2.88
CA THR A 277 -2.73 19.76 -2.38
C THR A 277 -2.13 18.64 -3.24
N ALA A 278 -2.94 17.66 -3.64
CA ALA A 278 -2.50 16.58 -4.51
C ALA A 278 -2.09 17.08 -5.91
N VAL A 279 -2.76 18.09 -6.46
CA VAL A 279 -2.36 18.72 -7.73
C VAL A 279 -1.01 19.42 -7.59
N LEU A 280 -0.80 20.17 -6.50
CA LEU A 280 0.46 20.86 -6.23
C LEU A 280 1.63 19.88 -6.05
N LEU A 281 1.38 18.75 -5.39
CA LEU A 281 2.40 17.74 -5.08
C LEU A 281 2.55 16.65 -6.16
N GLN A 282 1.80 16.72 -7.25
CA GLN A 282 1.74 15.68 -8.28
C GLN A 282 3.10 15.40 -8.93
N GLN A 283 4.00 16.39 -9.03
CA GLN A 283 5.34 16.21 -9.57
C GLN A 283 6.25 15.43 -8.62
N GLN A 284 6.11 15.65 -7.30
CA GLN A 284 6.98 15.05 -6.28
C GLN A 284 6.53 13.65 -5.86
N TYR A 285 5.22 13.43 -5.74
CA TYR A 285 4.64 12.17 -5.21
C TYR A 285 3.77 11.42 -6.22
N GLY A 286 3.76 11.89 -7.48
CA GLY A 286 3.10 11.18 -8.57
C GLY A 286 3.74 9.84 -8.91
N LYS A 287 3.21 9.16 -9.93
CA LYS A 287 3.69 7.84 -10.39
C LYS A 287 5.19 7.80 -10.76
N GLN A 288 5.81 8.96 -10.99
CA GLN A 288 7.24 9.10 -11.32
C GLN A 288 8.03 9.86 -10.25
N GLY A 289 7.38 10.27 -9.16
CA GLY A 289 7.98 11.03 -8.07
C GLY A 289 8.83 10.16 -7.15
N GLN A 290 9.84 10.77 -6.52
CA GLN A 290 10.74 10.12 -5.58
C GLN A 290 10.46 10.70 -4.19
N ASP A 291 9.99 9.85 -3.28
CA ASP A 291 9.75 10.19 -1.88
C ASP A 291 10.96 9.69 -1.05
N PRO A 292 11.79 10.60 -0.52
CA PRO A 292 12.98 10.22 0.24
C PRO A 292 12.65 9.58 1.59
N ASP A 293 11.52 9.95 2.21
CA ASP A 293 11.18 9.53 3.58
C ASP A 293 10.38 8.22 3.61
N ARG A 294 9.96 7.75 2.44
CA ARG A 294 9.24 6.48 2.27
C ARG A 294 10.00 5.26 2.78
N ALA A 295 11.33 5.34 2.86
CA ALA A 295 12.17 4.23 3.30
C ALA A 295 11.88 3.80 4.75
N GLU A 296 11.67 4.75 5.66
CA GLU A 296 11.39 4.47 7.07
C GLU A 296 10.03 3.79 7.24
N ALA A 297 8.97 4.38 6.68
CA ALA A 297 7.62 3.79 6.72
C ALA A 297 7.58 2.37 6.12
N PHE A 298 8.40 2.10 5.10
CA PHE A 298 8.53 0.77 4.52
C PHE A 298 9.24 -0.18 5.47
N GLN A 299 10.33 0.26 6.11
CA GLN A 299 11.04 -0.55 7.09
C GLN A 299 10.13 -0.95 8.25
N ASP A 300 9.37 -0.01 8.82
CA ASP A 300 8.42 -0.26 9.92
C ASP A 300 7.28 -1.18 9.50
N THR A 301 6.76 -1.00 8.28
CA THR A 301 5.72 -1.87 7.74
C THR A 301 6.24 -3.29 7.55
N VAL A 302 7.46 -3.46 7.04
CA VAL A 302 8.07 -4.79 6.91
C VAL A 302 8.39 -5.39 8.27
N ALA A 303 8.88 -4.62 9.24
CA ALA A 303 9.11 -5.10 10.60
C ALA A 303 7.80 -5.58 11.24
N SER A 304 6.70 -4.85 11.05
CA SER A 304 5.36 -5.26 11.48
C SER A 304 4.97 -6.61 10.86
N LEU A 305 5.18 -6.78 9.55
CA LEU A 305 4.90 -8.04 8.85
C LEU A 305 5.79 -9.19 9.36
N ASP A 306 7.10 -8.96 9.50
CA ASP A 306 8.05 -9.98 9.91
C ASP A 306 7.78 -10.47 11.34
N SER A 307 7.26 -9.60 12.22
CA SER A 307 6.85 -9.99 13.58
C SER A 307 5.76 -11.08 13.63
N ILE A 308 5.03 -11.29 12.53
CA ILE A 308 3.96 -12.29 12.40
C ILE A 308 4.36 -13.39 11.41
N LEU A 309 4.98 -13.02 10.30
CA LEU A 309 5.19 -13.89 9.14
C LEU A 309 6.51 -14.69 9.20
N ALA A 310 7.45 -14.33 10.07
CA ALA A 310 8.75 -15.01 10.18
C ALA A 310 8.66 -16.56 10.29
N PRO A 311 7.74 -17.14 11.09
CA PRO A 311 7.61 -18.60 11.21
C PRO A 311 7.19 -19.31 9.92
N PHE A 312 6.73 -18.57 8.91
CA PHE A 312 6.17 -19.12 7.67
C PHE A 312 7.11 -18.98 6.48
N ILE A 313 8.27 -18.31 6.64
CA ILE A 313 9.19 -18.05 5.54
C ILE A 313 9.76 -19.38 5.01
N LYS A 314 9.71 -19.58 3.68
CA LYS A 314 10.35 -20.74 3.05
C LYS A 314 11.87 -20.68 3.26
N GLY A 315 12.43 -21.70 3.90
CA GLY A 315 13.86 -21.75 4.22
C GLY A 315 14.80 -21.78 3.01
N ASN A 316 14.31 -22.08 1.80
CA ASN A 316 15.11 -22.12 0.58
C ASN A 316 15.06 -20.81 -0.25
N VAL A 317 14.42 -19.74 0.25
CA VAL A 317 14.27 -18.49 -0.49
C VAL A 317 15.25 -17.43 0.01
N ASP A 318 15.84 -16.67 -0.92
CA ASP A 318 16.66 -15.49 -0.59
C ASP A 318 15.80 -14.42 0.12
N GLY A 319 16.13 -14.14 1.38
CA GLY A 319 15.48 -13.11 2.18
C GLY A 319 15.54 -11.71 1.54
N ARG A 320 16.60 -11.40 0.78
CA ARG A 320 16.70 -10.13 0.03
C ARG A 320 15.69 -10.07 -1.11
N GLN A 321 15.46 -11.19 -1.79
CA GLN A 321 14.48 -11.26 -2.87
C GLN A 321 13.05 -11.15 -2.33
N ARG A 322 12.75 -11.77 -1.18
CA ARG A 322 11.49 -11.58 -0.46
C ARG A 322 11.27 -10.11 -0.10
N ARG A 323 12.28 -9.47 0.50
CA ARG A 323 12.24 -8.06 0.91
C ARG A 323 12.02 -7.14 -0.28
N LYS A 324 12.78 -7.32 -1.36
CA LYS A 324 12.62 -6.56 -2.62
C LYS A 324 11.20 -6.70 -3.19
N ASN A 325 10.60 -7.88 -3.08
CA ASN A 325 9.23 -8.08 -3.52
C ASN A 325 8.19 -7.36 -2.62
N LEU A 326 8.40 -7.33 -1.31
CA LEU A 326 7.61 -6.49 -0.40
C LEU A 326 7.77 -5.01 -0.72
N ASP A 327 8.98 -4.51 -0.96
CA ASP A 327 9.21 -3.11 -1.31
C ASP A 327 8.47 -2.71 -2.60
N MET A 328 8.36 -3.63 -3.57
CA MET A 328 7.55 -3.43 -4.77
C MET A 328 6.04 -3.33 -4.46
N ILE A 329 5.52 -4.16 -3.54
CA ILE A 329 4.13 -4.08 -3.07
C ILE A 329 3.89 -2.76 -2.36
N LEU A 330 4.78 -2.38 -1.44
CA LEU A 330 4.69 -1.12 -0.69
C LEU A 330 4.81 0.10 -1.59
N THR A 331 5.66 0.05 -2.62
CA THR A 331 5.73 1.12 -3.64
C THR A 331 4.40 1.28 -4.36
N ARG A 332 3.76 0.18 -4.73
CA ARG A 332 2.43 0.23 -5.36
C ARG A 332 1.36 0.72 -4.38
N ALA A 333 1.42 0.30 -3.13
CA ALA A 333 0.50 0.72 -2.07
C ALA A 333 0.65 2.22 -1.75
N ALA A 334 1.86 2.76 -1.68
CA ALA A 334 2.10 4.19 -1.49
C ALA A 334 1.57 5.03 -2.67
N ASN A 335 1.81 4.58 -3.91
CA ASN A 335 1.22 5.21 -5.09
C ASN A 335 -0.32 5.18 -5.05
N PHE A 336 -0.89 4.09 -4.55
CA PHE A 336 -2.33 3.94 -4.36
C PHE A 336 -2.86 4.84 -3.23
N ALA A 337 -2.13 4.97 -2.12
CA ALA A 337 -2.43 5.90 -1.04
C ALA A 337 -2.53 7.33 -1.57
N PHE A 338 -1.52 7.79 -2.32
CA PHE A 338 -1.55 9.11 -2.94
C PHE A 338 -2.68 9.26 -3.96
N LEU A 339 -3.02 8.20 -4.71
CA LEU A 339 -4.18 8.19 -5.60
C LEU A 339 -5.50 8.42 -4.83
N LEU A 340 -5.71 7.72 -3.71
CA LEU A 340 -6.88 7.88 -2.85
C LEU A 340 -6.92 9.26 -2.21
N PHE A 341 -5.79 9.75 -1.71
CA PHE A 341 -5.68 11.11 -1.17
C PHE A 341 -6.06 12.16 -2.21
N ALA A 342 -5.60 12.00 -3.46
CA ALA A 342 -5.89 12.92 -4.55
C ALA A 342 -7.35 12.94 -5.01
N GLN A 343 -8.18 12.01 -4.53
CA GLN A 343 -9.62 12.05 -4.78
C GLN A 343 -10.31 13.03 -3.83
N PRO A 344 -11.39 13.69 -4.28
CA PRO A 344 -12.22 14.47 -3.37
C PRO A 344 -12.91 13.59 -2.33
N GLY A 345 -13.30 12.36 -2.69
CA GLY A 345 -13.91 11.42 -1.77
C GLY A 345 -12.96 10.91 -0.68
N THR A 346 -13.53 10.29 0.36
CA THR A 346 -12.78 9.61 1.43
C THR A 346 -13.09 8.12 1.37
N PHE A 347 -12.07 7.29 1.57
CA PHE A 347 -12.14 5.84 1.41
C PHE A 347 -11.62 5.15 2.66
N CYS A 348 -12.15 3.97 2.94
CA CYS A 348 -11.63 3.05 3.96
C CYS A 348 -11.72 1.61 3.48
N PHE A 349 -11.01 0.71 4.18
CA PHE A 349 -11.06 -0.72 3.92
C PHE A 349 -11.99 -1.41 4.92
N ASP A 350 -13.04 -2.06 4.41
CA ASP A 350 -13.93 -2.89 5.22
C ASP A 350 -13.47 -4.35 5.21
N PHE A 351 -12.97 -4.79 6.37
CA PHE A 351 -12.58 -6.17 6.62
C PHE A 351 -13.68 -7.00 7.28
N ALA A 352 -14.71 -6.37 7.85
CA ALA A 352 -15.67 -7.06 8.68
C ALA A 352 -16.52 -8.04 7.84
N SER A 353 -16.64 -9.28 8.30
CA SER A 353 -17.52 -10.28 7.70
C SER A 353 -18.62 -10.65 8.68
N HIS A 354 -19.88 -10.60 8.24
CA HIS A 354 -21.03 -10.94 9.06
C HIS A 354 -21.39 -12.44 9.04
N GLN A 355 -20.72 -13.24 8.19
CA GLN A 355 -21.12 -14.62 7.88
C GLN A 355 -20.20 -15.68 8.49
N GLY A 356 -19.36 -15.33 9.48
CA GLY A 356 -18.45 -16.27 10.14
C GLY A 356 -17.29 -16.78 9.28
N GLY A 357 -17.20 -16.34 8.02
CA GLY A 357 -16.05 -16.61 7.13
C GLY A 357 -14.89 -15.65 7.36
N LEU A 358 -13.69 -16.07 6.94
CA LEU A 358 -12.49 -15.25 6.98
C LEU A 358 -12.43 -14.33 5.76
N THR A 359 -12.41 -13.03 6.01
CA THR A 359 -12.10 -12.04 4.97
C THR A 359 -10.62 -12.16 4.59
N VAL A 360 -10.34 -12.67 3.40
CA VAL A 360 -8.99 -12.83 2.85
C VAL A 360 -8.48 -11.51 2.27
N PHE A 361 -9.39 -10.72 1.71
CA PHE A 361 -9.10 -9.40 1.16
C PHE A 361 -10.31 -8.47 1.37
N PRO A 362 -10.11 -7.24 1.88
CA PRO A 362 -11.20 -6.35 2.23
C PRO A 362 -11.88 -5.76 0.99
N SER A 363 -13.09 -5.25 1.18
CA SER A 363 -13.69 -4.30 0.25
C SER A 363 -13.12 -2.90 0.45
N LEU A 364 -12.98 -2.13 -0.63
CA LEU A 364 -12.77 -0.70 -0.58
C LEU A 364 -14.14 0.00 -0.61
N VAL A 365 -14.39 0.88 0.35
CA VAL A 365 -15.64 1.64 0.43
C VAL A 365 -15.33 3.13 0.42
N GLN A 366 -16.21 3.91 -0.18
CA GLN A 366 -16.19 5.37 -0.16
C GLN A 366 -17.21 5.84 0.89
N THR A 367 -16.72 6.58 1.89
CA THR A 367 -17.50 7.12 3.01
C THR A 367 -17.89 8.58 2.79
N VAL A 368 -17.12 9.31 1.98
CA VAL A 368 -17.41 10.69 1.57
C VAL A 368 -17.37 10.75 0.04
N GLY A 369 -18.41 11.32 -0.56
CA GLY A 369 -18.57 11.45 -2.00
C GLY A 369 -17.71 12.56 -2.60
N ASP A 370 -17.77 12.68 -3.93
CA ASP A 370 -16.86 13.57 -4.68
C ASP A 370 -17.11 15.07 -4.46
N ARG A 371 -18.20 15.45 -3.80
CA ARG A 371 -18.47 16.84 -3.41
C ARG A 371 -18.18 17.08 -1.93
N GLY A 372 -17.56 16.13 -1.23
CA GLY A 372 -17.26 16.21 0.20
C GLY A 372 -18.47 15.99 1.11
N GLN A 373 -19.53 15.38 0.58
CA GLN A 373 -20.71 14.99 1.36
C GLN A 373 -20.54 13.58 1.93
N PRO A 374 -20.88 13.34 3.22
CA PRO A 374 -20.96 11.98 3.75
C PRO A 374 -21.93 11.12 2.92
N LEU A 375 -21.58 9.86 2.69
CA LEU A 375 -22.41 8.90 1.99
C LEU A 375 -23.17 8.02 2.98
N ASN A 376 -24.50 7.99 2.84
CA ASN A 376 -25.36 7.04 3.53
C ASN A 376 -26.41 6.51 2.54
N PRO A 377 -26.35 5.21 2.15
CA PRO A 377 -25.35 4.22 2.55
C PRO A 377 -23.96 4.52 1.99
N ILE A 378 -22.91 3.97 2.63
CA ILE A 378 -21.54 4.00 2.08
C ILE A 378 -21.50 3.29 0.71
N LYS A 379 -20.67 3.79 -0.21
CA LYS A 379 -20.55 3.21 -1.56
C LYS A 379 -19.43 2.18 -1.59
N ALA A 380 -19.75 0.91 -1.83
CA ALA A 380 -18.72 -0.10 -2.07
C ALA A 380 -18.14 0.04 -3.49
N LEU A 381 -16.81 0.09 -3.61
CA LEU A 381 -16.10 0.11 -4.88
C LEU A 381 -15.62 -1.29 -5.27
N THR A 382 -15.31 -2.14 -4.30
CA THR A 382 -14.97 -3.55 -4.52
C THR A 382 -15.73 -4.43 -3.55
N GLU A 383 -15.96 -5.68 -3.94
CA GLU A 383 -16.44 -6.71 -3.03
C GLU A 383 -15.29 -7.29 -2.20
N LYS A 384 -15.62 -7.82 -1.02
CA LYS A 384 -14.68 -8.54 -0.16
C LYS A 384 -14.51 -9.98 -0.63
N GLU A 385 -13.29 -10.49 -0.53
CA GLU A 385 -13.00 -11.91 -0.74
C GLU A 385 -13.14 -12.63 0.61
N VAL A 386 -14.22 -13.40 0.78
CA VAL A 386 -14.49 -14.15 2.02
C VAL A 386 -14.43 -15.65 1.71
N VAL A 387 -13.74 -16.40 2.56
CA VAL A 387 -13.65 -17.86 2.46
C VAL A 387 -14.28 -18.48 3.71
N ALA A 388 -15.02 -19.58 3.55
CA ALA A 388 -15.52 -20.39 4.66
C ALA A 388 -14.36 -21.18 5.28
N VAL A 389 -14.26 -21.18 6.62
CA VAL A 389 -13.09 -21.71 7.37
C VAL A 389 -13.52 -22.54 8.58
#